data_AF-A0AAV6YHL2-F1
#
_entry.id   AF-A0AAV6YHL2-F1
#
_cell.length_a   1.000
_cell.length_b   1.000
_cell.length_c   1.000
_cell.angle_alpha   90.00
_cell.angle_beta   90.00
_cell.angle_gamma   90.00
#
_symmetry.space_group_name_H-M   'P 1'
#
loop_
_entity.id
_entity.type
_entity.pdbx_description
1 polymer ?
#
loop_
_entity_poly.entity_id
_entity_poly.type
_entity_poly.pdbx_seq_one_letter_code
_entity_poly.pdbx_strand_id
1 'polypeptide(L)'
;RTLEPRLGYHVAIKKVPYVDAEGNLVKPVRPNGIKMEKFVFDVFQFAQNFVAFEVVREEEFSPLKNADTADKDTPSTSRRALLWQHYRWALRAGARFTDASGCAIAEVSRSVWQAWPGTDAAPRLLTTAAPFFSL
;
A
#
# COMPACT_ATOMS: atom_id res chain seq x y z
N ARG A 1 4.78 -4.92 29.83
CA ARG A 1 4.18 -3.69 30.41
C ARG A 1 5.19 -2.73 31.03
N THR A 2 6.38 -3.16 31.46
CA THR A 2 7.38 -2.30 32.15
C THR A 2 7.99 -1.18 31.29
N LEU A 3 8.04 -1.32 29.96
CA LEU A 3 8.62 -0.31 29.06
C LEU A 3 7.61 0.72 28.55
N GLU A 4 6.32 0.41 28.58
CA GLU A 4 5.26 1.28 28.05
C GLU A 4 5.22 2.67 28.72
N PRO A 5 5.42 2.82 30.05
CA PRO A 5 5.48 4.14 30.68
C PRO A 5 6.67 5.00 30.24
N ARG A 6 7.72 4.39 29.67
CA ARG A 6 8.93 5.09 29.19
C ARG A 6 8.78 5.59 27.75
N LEU A 7 7.74 5.15 27.03
CA LEU A 7 7.44 5.63 25.68
C LEU A 7 6.77 7.01 25.76
N GLY A 8 7.40 8.00 25.12
CA GLY A 8 6.86 9.35 25.02
C GLY A 8 5.60 9.43 24.17
N TYR A 9 4.80 10.48 24.38
CA TYR A 9 3.68 10.80 23.52
C TYR A 9 4.13 11.73 22.39
N HIS A 10 3.75 11.39 21.16
CA HIS A 10 3.81 12.29 20.02
C HIS A 10 2.54 13.11 19.98
N VAL A 11 2.69 14.43 19.86
CA VAL A 11 1.57 15.38 19.90
C VAL A 11 1.25 15.85 18.49
N ALA A 12 0.01 15.63 18.06
CA ALA A 12 -0.51 16.18 16.82
C ALA A 12 -1.62 17.20 17.10
N ILE A 13 -1.45 18.42 16.60
CA ILE A 13 -2.44 19.48 16.69
C ILE A 13 -3.54 19.22 15.65
N LYS A 14 -4.80 19.11 16.08
CA LYS A 14 -5.93 18.70 15.23
C LYS A 14 -7.11 19.65 15.32
N LYS A 15 -7.87 19.71 14.22
CA LYS A 15 -9.22 20.27 14.16
C LYS A 15 -10.18 19.13 14.50
N VAL A 16 -10.64 19.10 15.75
CA VAL A 16 -11.49 18.03 16.28
C VAL A 16 -12.94 18.54 16.29
N PRO A 17 -13.84 17.99 15.46
CA PRO A 17 -15.26 18.31 15.53
C PRO A 17 -15.79 18.07 16.95
N TYR A 18 -16.60 18.99 17.46
CA TYR A 18 -17.15 18.93 18.81
C TYR A 18 -18.60 19.43 18.82
N VAL A 19 -19.30 19.19 19.93
CA VAL A 19 -20.64 19.73 20.16
C VAL A 19 -20.52 20.92 21.11
N ASP A 20 -21.08 22.07 20.72
CA ASP A 20 -21.07 23.28 21.56
C ASP A 20 -22.08 23.20 22.72
N ALA A 21 -22.14 24.26 23.54
CA ALA A 21 -23.00 24.30 24.71
C ALA A 21 -24.50 24.26 24.34
N GLU A 22 -24.84 24.71 23.13
CA GLU A 22 -26.18 24.76 22.57
C GLU A 22 -26.58 23.44 21.88
N GLY A 23 -25.68 22.45 21.84
CA GLY A 23 -25.94 21.13 21.26
C GLY A 23 -25.69 21.04 19.75
N ASN A 24 -25.07 22.04 19.13
CA ASN A 24 -24.79 22.04 17.70
C ASN A 24 -23.45 21.38 17.38
N LEU A 25 -23.39 20.65 16.27
CA LEU A 25 -22.15 20.06 15.77
C LEU A 25 -21.28 21.11 15.07
N VAL A 26 -20.12 21.40 15.65
CA VAL A 26 -19.17 22.40 15.14
C VAL A 26 -17.99 21.71 14.45
N LYS A 27 -17.69 22.14 13.21
CA LYS A 27 -16.45 21.81 12.50
C LYS A 27 -15.49 22.99 12.62
N PRO A 28 -14.44 22.90 13.46
CA PRO A 28 -13.62 24.06 13.79
C PRO A 28 -12.74 24.51 12.62
N VAL A 29 -12.62 25.82 12.43
CA VAL A 29 -11.79 26.42 11.37
C VAL A 29 -10.30 26.47 11.75
N ARG A 30 -10.00 26.54 13.05
CA ARG A 30 -8.64 26.49 13.62
C ARG A 30 -8.48 25.25 14.50
N PRO A 31 -7.26 24.72 14.69
CA PRO A 31 -7.06 23.60 15.61
C PRO A 31 -7.50 23.94 17.03
N ASN A 32 -8.18 22.99 17.66
CA ASN A 32 -8.81 23.14 18.97
C ASN A 32 -8.51 21.94 19.90
N GLY A 33 -7.74 20.96 19.42
CA GLY A 33 -7.42 19.76 20.19
C GLY A 33 -6.02 19.24 19.90
N ILE A 34 -5.52 18.46 20.86
CA ILE A 34 -4.31 17.66 20.72
C ILE A 34 -4.67 16.19 20.63
N LYS A 35 -4.03 15.47 19.72
CA LYS A 35 -4.05 14.00 19.67
C LYS A 35 -2.69 13.51 20.17
N MET A 36 -2.70 12.72 21.23
CA MET A 36 -1.49 12.07 21.76
C MET A 36 -1.46 10.63 21.28
N GLU A 37 -0.36 10.24 20.65
CA GLU A 37 -0.16 8.88 20.13
C GLU A 37 1.22 8.35 20.54
N LYS A 38 1.35 7.05 20.72
CA LYS A 38 2.65 6.38 20.84
C LYS A 38 2.95 5.66 19.53
N PHE A 39 4.20 5.71 19.07
CA PHE A 39 4.58 5.01 17.86
C PHE A 39 5.18 3.64 18.18
N VAL A 40 4.76 2.63 17.41
CA VAL A 40 5.19 1.24 17.63
C VAL A 40 6.71 1.07 17.54
N PHE A 41 7.38 1.87 16.71
CA PHE A 41 8.83 1.82 16.48
C PHE A 41 9.65 2.54 17.56
N ASP A 42 9.03 3.30 18.46
CA ASP A 42 9.75 3.95 19.57
C ASP A 42 10.37 2.93 20.54
N VAL A 43 9.92 1.67 20.50
CA VAL A 43 10.50 0.58 21.29
C VAL A 43 11.90 0.18 20.85
N PHE A 44 12.32 0.52 19.63
CA PHE A 44 13.61 0.08 19.08
C PHE A 44 14.80 0.58 19.90
N GLN A 45 14.68 1.74 20.55
CA GLN A 45 15.72 2.27 21.45
C GLN A 45 16.01 1.37 22.67
N PHE A 46 15.10 0.45 23.00
CA PHE A 46 15.27 -0.49 24.11
C PHE A 46 15.79 -1.87 23.67
N ALA A 47 16.00 -2.09 22.38
CA ALA A 47 16.54 -3.34 21.87
C ALA A 47 18.03 -3.45 22.24
N GLN A 48 18.44 -4.58 22.82
CA GLN A 48 19.86 -4.86 23.08
C GLN A 48 20.63 -5.11 21.78
N ASN A 49 19.96 -5.76 20.81
CA ASN A 49 20.49 -6.05 19.49
C ASN A 49 19.44 -5.61 18.47
N PHE A 50 19.75 -4.57 17.69
CA PHE A 50 18.89 -4.06 16.64
C PHE A 50 19.49 -4.39 15.27
N VAL A 51 18.66 -4.85 14.34
CA VAL A 51 19.03 -5.10 12.95
C VAL A 51 17.97 -4.50 12.02
N ALA A 52 18.41 -4.08 10.84
CA ALA A 52 17.54 -3.62 9.76
C ALA A 52 17.76 -4.51 8.54
N PHE A 53 16.68 -4.82 7.83
CA PHE A 53 16.72 -5.61 6.59
C PHE A 53 16.08 -4.80 5.46
N GLU A 54 16.86 -4.53 4.43
CA GLU A 54 16.39 -3.80 3.25
C GLU A 54 15.70 -4.76 2.27
N VAL A 55 14.62 -4.29 1.66
CA VAL A 55 13.81 -5.06 0.71
C VAL A 55 13.51 -4.25 -0.55
N VAL A 56 13.22 -4.96 -1.64
CA VAL A 56 12.74 -4.34 -2.88
C VAL A 56 11.29 -3.91 -2.69
N ARG A 57 11.03 -2.60 -2.78
CA ARG A 57 9.69 -2.00 -2.58
C ARG A 57 8.61 -2.69 -3.41
N GLU A 58 8.92 -3.01 -4.66
CA GLU A 58 7.97 -3.58 -5.63
C GLU A 58 7.52 -5.00 -5.26
N GLU A 59 8.27 -5.68 -4.40
CA GLU A 59 7.97 -7.04 -3.96
C GLU A 59 7.26 -7.04 -2.60
N GLU A 60 7.55 -6.07 -1.73
CA GLU A 60 7.15 -6.11 -0.32
C GLU A 60 6.27 -4.93 0.14
N PHE A 61 6.14 -3.84 -0.63
CA PHE A 61 5.51 -2.62 -0.11
C PHE A 61 4.74 -1.77 -1.14
N SER A 62 3.41 -1.81 -1.02
CA SER A 62 2.48 -0.89 -1.70
C SER A 62 1.37 -0.44 -0.74
N PRO A 63 1.54 0.70 -0.04
CA PRO A 63 0.62 1.11 1.01
C PRO A 63 -0.69 1.70 0.44
N LEU A 64 -1.75 1.58 1.23
CA LEU A 64 -3.06 2.17 0.96
C LEU A 64 -3.38 3.24 2.02
N LYS A 65 -3.39 4.51 1.62
CA LYS A 65 -3.55 5.68 2.50
C LYS A 65 -4.56 6.69 2.01
N ASN A 66 -4.77 6.78 0.69
CA ASN A 66 -5.53 7.84 0.05
C ASN A 66 -6.67 7.27 -0.81
N ALA A 67 -7.66 8.10 -1.14
CA ALA A 67 -8.65 7.79 -2.16
C ALA A 67 -8.02 7.82 -3.57
N ASP A 68 -8.69 7.24 -4.57
CA ASP A 68 -8.21 7.21 -5.97
C ASP A 68 -8.17 8.58 -6.66
N THR A 69 -8.69 9.62 -6.02
CA THR A 69 -8.52 11.00 -6.48
C THR A 69 -7.12 11.56 -6.19
N ALA A 70 -6.31 10.88 -5.39
CA ALA A 70 -4.92 11.25 -5.12
C ALA A 70 -3.94 10.54 -6.06
N ASP A 71 -2.73 11.06 -6.17
CA ASP A 71 -1.74 10.55 -7.13
C ASP A 71 -1.08 9.22 -6.70
N LYS A 72 -1.09 8.88 -5.40
CA LYS A 72 -0.34 7.74 -4.84
C LYS A 72 -1.00 7.11 -3.62
N ASP A 73 -0.57 5.89 -3.31
CA ASP A 73 -1.00 5.12 -2.15
C ASP A 73 -2.54 4.96 -2.10
N THR A 74 -3.14 4.70 -3.26
CA THR A 74 -4.59 4.57 -3.48
C THR A 74 -5.00 3.11 -3.74
N PRO A 75 -6.31 2.78 -3.72
CA PRO A 75 -6.78 1.44 -4.08
C PRO A 75 -6.26 0.98 -5.44
N SER A 76 -6.33 1.84 -6.46
CA SER A 76 -5.88 1.53 -7.81
C SER A 76 -4.37 1.28 -7.87
N THR A 77 -3.55 2.09 -7.21
CA THR A 77 -2.09 1.86 -7.17
C THR A 77 -1.72 0.56 -6.45
N SER A 78 -2.42 0.23 -5.36
CA SER A 78 -2.20 -0.99 -4.57
C SER A 78 -2.57 -2.25 -5.36
N ARG A 79 -3.76 -2.25 -5.99
CA ARG A 79 -4.19 -3.34 -6.86
C ARG A 79 -3.21 -3.58 -8.00
N ARG A 80 -2.76 -2.51 -8.65
CA ARG A 80 -1.83 -2.60 -9.79
C ARG A 80 -0.46 -3.14 -9.38
N ALA A 81 0.04 -2.79 -8.21
CA ALA A 81 1.30 -3.32 -7.67
C ALA A 81 1.20 -4.83 -7.39
N LEU A 82 0.09 -5.30 -6.80
CA LEU A 82 -0.12 -6.71 -6.54
C LEU A 82 -0.23 -7.53 -7.85
N LEU A 83 -1.03 -7.06 -8.80
CA LEU A 83 -1.16 -7.73 -10.10
C LEU A 83 0.16 -7.74 -10.87
N TRP A 84 0.94 -6.66 -10.79
CA TRP A 84 2.29 -6.60 -11.36
C TRP A 84 3.20 -7.68 -10.76
N GLN A 85 3.16 -7.85 -9.43
CA GLN A 85 3.95 -8.84 -8.74
C GLN A 85 3.57 -10.27 -9.17
N HIS A 86 2.27 -10.56 -9.24
CA HIS A 86 1.78 -11.86 -9.68
C HIS A 86 2.13 -12.14 -11.16
N TYR A 87 2.08 -11.12 -12.02
CA TYR A 87 2.53 -11.25 -13.41
C TYR A 87 4.01 -11.64 -13.48
N ARG A 88 4.88 -10.96 -12.71
CA ARG A 88 6.31 -11.31 -12.63
C ARG A 88 6.53 -12.72 -12.10
N TRP A 89 5.78 -13.15 -11.08
CA TRP A 89 5.85 -14.52 -10.56
C TRP A 89 5.43 -15.56 -11.59
N ALA A 90 4.33 -15.33 -12.31
CA ALA A 90 3.87 -16.21 -13.37
C ALA A 90 4.92 -16.35 -14.49
N LEU A 91 5.50 -15.23 -14.96
CA LEU A 91 6.60 -15.27 -15.94
C LEU A 91 7.80 -16.08 -15.43
N ARG A 92 8.24 -15.86 -14.18
CA ARG A 92 9.34 -16.62 -13.55
C ARG A 92 9.02 -18.12 -13.44
N ALA A 93 7.74 -18.48 -13.31
CA ALA A 93 7.26 -19.87 -13.31
C ALA A 93 7.08 -20.47 -14.73
N GLY A 94 7.44 -19.72 -15.78
CA GLY A 94 7.36 -20.19 -17.17
C GLY A 94 6.03 -19.91 -17.87
N ALA A 95 5.12 -19.12 -17.27
CA ALA A 95 3.90 -18.70 -17.93
C ALA A 95 4.21 -17.79 -19.13
N ARG A 96 3.33 -17.83 -20.13
CA ARG A 96 3.38 -16.93 -21.29
C ARG A 96 2.07 -16.15 -21.38
N PHE A 97 2.20 -14.87 -21.70
CA PHE A 97 1.07 -13.97 -21.87
C PHE A 97 1.02 -13.46 -23.29
N THR A 98 -0.18 -13.17 -23.78
CA THR A 98 -0.37 -12.42 -25.03
C THR A 98 -1.27 -11.22 -24.82
N ASP A 99 -1.14 -10.26 -25.73
CA ASP A 99 -2.10 -9.18 -25.87
C ASP A 99 -3.39 -9.67 -26.55
N ALA A 100 -4.32 -8.74 -26.79
CA ALA A 100 -5.58 -9.00 -27.47
C ALA A 100 -5.43 -9.45 -28.94
N SER A 101 -4.28 -9.18 -29.57
CA SER A 101 -3.97 -9.62 -30.94
C SER A 101 -3.31 -11.00 -31.00
N GLY A 102 -3.04 -11.62 -29.85
CA GLY A 102 -2.33 -12.90 -29.76
C GLY A 102 -0.81 -12.75 -29.86
N CYS A 103 -0.28 -11.52 -29.83
CA CYS A 103 1.17 -11.28 -29.84
C CYS A 103 1.75 -11.53 -28.45
N ALA A 104 2.89 -12.24 -28.40
CA ALA A 104 3.53 -12.64 -27.15
C ALA A 104 4.07 -11.42 -26.38
N ILE A 105 3.71 -11.32 -25.11
CA ILE A 105 4.22 -10.31 -24.18
C ILE A 105 5.33 -10.96 -23.36
N ALA A 106 6.58 -10.74 -23.77
CA ALA A 106 7.75 -11.35 -23.12
C ALA A 106 8.14 -10.66 -21.81
N GLU A 107 8.13 -9.33 -21.78
CA GLU A 107 8.49 -8.54 -20.61
C GLU A 107 7.87 -7.14 -20.74
N VAL A 108 7.00 -6.76 -19.80
CA VAL A 108 6.42 -5.41 -19.74
C VAL A 108 7.25 -4.61 -18.75
N SER A 109 7.74 -3.42 -19.10
CA SER A 109 8.39 -2.57 -18.10
C SER A 109 7.36 -2.05 -17.09
N ARG A 110 7.80 -1.75 -15.87
CA ARG A 110 6.90 -1.24 -14.83
C ARG A 110 6.15 0.03 -15.26
N SER A 111 6.82 0.93 -15.98
CA SER A 111 6.20 2.16 -16.48
C SER A 111 5.07 1.86 -17.47
N VAL A 112 5.28 0.90 -18.36
CA VAL A 112 4.24 0.42 -19.29
C VAL A 112 3.09 -0.25 -18.54
N TRP A 113 3.39 -1.08 -17.53
CA TRP A 113 2.35 -1.69 -16.68
C TRP A 113 1.55 -0.64 -15.91
N GLN A 114 2.22 0.40 -15.40
CA GLN A 114 1.57 1.48 -14.68
C GLN A 114 0.68 2.34 -15.57
N ALA A 115 1.07 2.54 -16.82
CA ALA A 115 0.26 3.22 -17.82
C ALA A 115 -0.91 2.37 -18.36
N TRP A 116 -1.01 1.08 -17.99
CA TRP A 116 -2.04 0.20 -18.51
C TRP A 116 -3.45 0.64 -18.03
N PRO A 117 -4.40 0.93 -18.93
CA PRO A 117 -5.71 1.52 -18.60
C PRO A 117 -6.65 0.58 -17.82
N GLY A 118 -6.26 -0.69 -17.62
CA GLY A 118 -6.93 -1.61 -16.71
C GLY A 118 -8.23 -2.22 -17.22
N THR A 119 -8.68 -1.87 -18.42
CA THR A 119 -9.91 -2.38 -19.04
C THR A 119 -9.60 -3.03 -20.40
N ASP A 120 -10.13 -4.23 -20.61
CA ASP A 120 -10.16 -5.08 -21.83
C ASP A 120 -8.87 -5.54 -22.51
N ALA A 121 -7.72 -4.92 -22.22
CA ALA A 121 -6.45 -5.29 -22.84
C ALA A 121 -5.53 -6.12 -21.90
N ALA A 122 -5.97 -6.46 -20.68
CA ALA A 122 -5.14 -7.17 -19.71
C ALA A 122 -4.50 -8.44 -20.30
N PRO A 123 -3.20 -8.70 -20.02
CA PRO A 123 -2.50 -9.86 -20.56
C PRO A 123 -3.29 -11.13 -20.27
N ARG A 124 -3.65 -11.87 -21.32
CA ARG A 124 -4.36 -13.14 -21.16
C ARG A 124 -3.33 -14.24 -20.93
N LEU A 125 -3.57 -15.03 -19.88
CA LEU A 125 -2.76 -16.21 -19.59
C LEU A 125 -3.01 -17.26 -20.66
N LEU A 126 -1.97 -17.64 -21.42
CA LEU A 126 -2.10 -18.62 -22.50
C LEU A 126 -1.93 -20.05 -22.00
N THR A 127 -0.90 -20.27 -21.18
CA THR A 127 -0.56 -21.58 -20.64
C THR A 127 0.13 -21.39 -19.30
N THR A 128 -0.09 -22.34 -18.39
CA THR A 128 0.76 -22.52 -17.21
C THR A 128 1.52 -23.82 -17.39
N ALA A 129 2.81 -23.86 -17.08
CA ALA A 129 3.57 -25.11 -17.01
C ALA A 129 3.27 -25.89 -15.71
N ALA A 130 2.53 -25.28 -14.76
CA ALA A 130 2.16 -25.85 -13.47
C ALA A 130 0.86 -25.21 -12.97
N PRO A 131 0.00 -25.93 -12.21
CA PRO A 131 -1.31 -25.43 -11.81
C PRO A 131 -1.14 -24.22 -10.89
N PHE A 132 -1.47 -23.02 -11.41
CA PHE A 132 -1.38 -21.77 -10.67
C PHE A 132 -2.80 -21.24 -10.41
N PHE A 133 -3.63 -22.00 -9.69
CA PHE A 133 -4.81 -21.52 -8.95
C PHE A 133 -5.41 -22.68 -8.12
N SER A 134 -5.16 -22.68 -6.80
CA SER A 134 -6.18 -23.09 -5.83
C SER A 134 -6.17 -22.07 -4.69
N LEU A 135 -7.15 -21.18 -4.71
CA LEU A 135 -7.70 -20.51 -3.53
C LEU A 135 -9.21 -20.74 -3.58
#